data_AF-A0A519QJ28-F1
#
_entry.id   AF-A0A519QJ28-F1
#
_cell.length_a   1.000
_cell.length_b   1.000
_cell.length_c   1.000
_cell.angle_alpha   90.00
_cell.angle_beta   90.00
_cell.angle_gamma   90.00
#
_symmetry.space_group_name_H-M   'P 1'
#
loop_
_entity.id
_entity.type
_entity.pdbx_description
1 polymer ?
#
loop_
_entity_poly.entity_id
_entity_poly.type
_entity_poly.pdbx_seq_one_letter_code
_entity_poly.pdbx_strand_id
1 'polypeptide(L)'
;MIDKIKEYIGEAQAFQTDNKQTLEEFRIKFLGSKGLLKDLFAEFKNVPNEQKKEYGQVINTLKNTAEEKVKFLQESLESKEETKGIYGDLTRPGEPLSIGSRHPISLVKNQIIDIFSTIGFNVSEGPEIEDDWHNFTALNLPEYHPARDMQDTFFIQTNPDVLLRTHTSSVQVRYMENNKPPIRTISPGRVFRNEAVSARSH
;
A
#
# COMPACT_ATOMS: atom_id res chain seq x y z
N MET A 1 55.30 39.71 -6.93
CA MET A 1 54.07 39.30 -7.64
C MET A 1 53.73 37.84 -7.36
N ILE A 2 54.68 36.91 -7.49
CA ILE A 2 54.47 35.48 -7.17
C ILE A 2 54.10 35.25 -5.68
N ASP A 3 54.71 35.97 -4.74
CA ASP A 3 54.40 35.83 -3.31
C ASP A 3 52.96 36.20 -2.95
N LYS A 4 52.40 37.19 -3.66
CA LYS A 4 51.00 37.61 -3.51
C LYS A 4 50.02 36.53 -3.99
N ILE A 5 50.39 35.78 -5.04
CA ILE A 5 49.57 34.66 -5.52
C ILE A 5 49.66 33.48 -4.53
N LYS A 6 50.83 33.23 -3.93
CA LYS A 6 50.98 32.21 -2.88
C LYS A 6 50.15 32.53 -1.64
N GLU A 7 50.02 33.81 -1.26
CA GLU A 7 49.12 34.26 -0.19
C GLU A 7 47.65 33.97 -0.53
N TYR A 8 47.22 34.26 -1.74
CA TYR A 8 45.87 33.94 -2.22
C TYR A 8 45.59 32.43 -2.30
N ILE A 9 46.60 31.61 -2.59
CA ILE A 9 46.48 30.14 -2.52
C ILE A 9 46.23 29.70 -1.08
N GLY A 10 46.95 30.27 -0.11
CA GLY A 10 46.73 30.02 1.31
C GLY A 10 45.33 30.43 1.76
N GLU A 11 44.85 31.61 1.34
CA GLU A 11 43.49 32.09 1.63
C GLU A 11 42.43 31.14 1.04
N ALA A 12 42.61 30.69 -0.20
CA ALA A 12 41.69 29.75 -0.84
C ALA A 12 41.67 28.37 -0.16
N GLN A 13 42.80 27.86 0.30
CA GLN A 13 42.87 26.58 1.03
C GLN A 13 42.22 26.66 2.40
N ALA A 14 42.48 27.74 3.13
CA ALA A 14 41.99 27.97 4.49
C ALA A 14 40.49 28.33 4.54
N PHE A 15 39.90 28.77 3.43
CA PHE A 15 38.48 29.15 3.39
C PHE A 15 37.59 27.99 3.84
N GLN A 16 36.69 28.25 4.77
CA GLN A 16 35.65 27.32 5.20
C GLN A 16 34.36 28.10 5.36
N THR A 17 33.25 27.47 4.98
CA THR A 17 31.95 28.05 5.24
C THR A 17 30.88 26.98 5.34
N ASP A 18 29.85 27.26 6.15
CA ASP A 18 28.61 26.50 6.25
C ASP A 18 27.42 27.22 5.58
N ASN A 19 27.64 28.33 4.86
CA ASN A 19 26.58 29.12 4.22
C ASN A 19 26.79 29.25 2.70
N LYS A 20 25.75 28.89 1.92
CA LYS A 20 25.72 29.01 0.46
C LYS A 20 25.98 30.42 -0.06
N GLN A 21 25.51 31.45 0.65
CA GLN A 21 25.74 32.86 0.23
C GLN A 21 27.23 33.22 0.31
N THR A 22 27.89 32.88 1.40
CA THR A 22 29.33 33.15 1.58
C THR A 22 30.21 32.30 0.64
N LEU A 23 29.75 31.11 0.24
CA LEU A 23 30.42 30.31 -0.80
C LEU A 23 30.35 31.00 -2.17
N GLU A 24 29.20 31.58 -2.51
CA GLU A 24 29.03 32.32 -3.76
C GLU A 24 29.85 33.62 -3.77
N GLU A 25 29.92 34.34 -2.65
CA GLU A 25 30.81 35.49 -2.50
C GLU A 25 32.29 35.12 -2.71
N PHE A 26 32.73 34.00 -2.16
CA PHE A 26 34.08 33.46 -2.39
C PHE A 26 34.29 33.10 -3.87
N ARG A 27 33.32 32.45 -4.51
CA ARG A 27 33.37 32.11 -5.95
C ARG A 27 33.48 33.36 -6.81
N ILE A 28 32.71 34.40 -6.51
CA ILE A 28 32.76 35.68 -7.24
C ILE A 28 34.10 36.39 -7.02
N LYS A 29 34.61 36.41 -5.77
CA LYS A 29 35.89 37.05 -5.42
C LYS A 29 37.07 36.43 -6.17
N PHE A 30 37.16 35.09 -6.20
CA PHE A 30 38.29 34.38 -6.80
C PHE A 30 38.07 34.07 -8.30
N LEU A 31 36.95 33.47 -8.66
CA LEU A 31 36.67 32.92 -10.00
C LEU A 31 35.75 33.81 -10.86
N GLY A 32 35.22 34.91 -10.32
CA GLY A 32 34.27 35.78 -10.99
C GLY A 32 34.84 36.52 -12.21
N SER A 33 33.94 37.12 -12.99
CA SER A 33 34.30 37.85 -14.21
C SER A 33 35.12 39.13 -13.97
N LYS A 34 35.07 39.66 -12.74
CA LYS A 34 35.92 40.74 -12.20
C LYS A 34 36.72 40.27 -10.97
N GLY A 35 37.01 38.96 -10.90
CA GLY A 35 37.68 38.34 -9.77
C GLY A 35 39.20 38.43 -9.84
N LEU A 36 39.84 38.14 -8.71
CA LEU A 36 41.29 38.20 -8.53
C LEU A 36 42.06 37.40 -9.60
N LEU A 37 41.54 36.24 -10.02
CA LEU A 37 42.19 35.43 -11.06
C LEU A 37 42.28 36.15 -12.41
N LYS A 38 41.22 36.86 -12.83
CA LYS A 38 41.22 37.57 -14.11
C LYS A 38 42.17 38.77 -14.11
N ASP A 39 42.27 39.47 -12.99
CA ASP A 39 43.23 40.56 -12.83
C ASP A 39 44.67 40.02 -12.86
N LEU A 40 44.95 38.91 -12.18
CA LEU A 40 46.26 38.24 -12.22
C LEU A 40 46.63 37.72 -13.62
N PHE A 41 45.65 37.23 -14.40
CA PHE A 41 45.84 36.86 -15.80
C PHE A 41 46.04 38.07 -16.72
N ALA A 42 45.44 39.23 -16.42
CA ALA A 42 45.68 40.46 -17.17
C ALA A 42 47.09 41.02 -16.91
N GLU A 43 47.56 40.95 -15.65
CA GLU A 43 48.91 41.31 -15.24
C GLU A 43 50.00 40.40 -15.83
N PHE A 44 49.63 39.20 -16.31
CA PHE A 44 50.54 38.26 -16.99
C PHE A 44 51.31 38.91 -18.16
N LYS A 45 50.71 39.89 -18.84
CA LYS A 45 51.34 40.63 -19.96
C LYS A 45 52.54 41.49 -19.52
N ASN A 46 52.58 41.89 -18.24
CA ASN A 46 53.58 42.78 -17.67
C ASN A 46 54.74 42.03 -16.98
N VAL A 47 54.72 40.70 -16.99
CA VAL A 47 55.75 39.86 -16.34
C VAL A 47 56.96 39.69 -17.26
N PRO A 48 58.21 39.81 -16.76
CA PRO A 48 59.42 39.53 -17.55
C PRO A 48 59.46 38.11 -18.10
N ASN A 49 59.99 37.91 -19.32
CA ASN A 49 59.99 36.62 -20.01
C ASN A 49 60.60 35.46 -19.18
N GLU A 50 61.60 35.75 -18.35
CA GLU A 50 62.25 34.76 -17.48
C GLU A 50 61.31 34.24 -16.36
N GLN A 51 60.36 35.07 -15.90
CA GLN A 51 59.46 34.76 -14.79
C GLN A 51 58.06 34.32 -15.25
N LYS A 52 57.73 34.45 -16.54
CA LYS A 52 56.41 34.09 -17.11
C LYS A 52 56.05 32.62 -16.89
N LYS A 53 57.02 31.71 -16.96
CA LYS A 53 56.80 30.26 -16.78
C LYS A 53 56.35 29.95 -15.36
N GLU A 54 57.06 30.46 -14.37
CA GLU A 54 56.75 30.24 -12.95
C GLU A 54 55.44 30.94 -12.57
N TYR A 55 55.26 32.18 -13.00
CA TYR A 55 54.05 32.96 -12.74
C TYR A 55 52.77 32.29 -13.30
N GLY A 56 52.84 31.74 -14.52
CA GLY A 56 51.71 31.02 -15.12
C GLY A 56 51.37 29.70 -14.41
N GLN A 57 52.38 28.99 -13.90
CA GLN A 57 52.16 27.79 -13.10
C GLN A 57 51.42 28.12 -11.80
N VAL A 58 51.89 29.14 -11.07
CA VAL A 58 51.30 29.52 -9.77
C VAL A 58 49.88 30.06 -9.93
N ILE A 59 49.56 30.78 -11.03
CA ILE A 59 48.18 31.20 -11.33
C ILE A 59 47.27 29.99 -11.58
N ASN A 60 47.72 29.01 -12.37
CA ASN A 60 46.94 27.80 -12.62
C ASN A 60 46.74 26.99 -11.34
N THR A 61 47.73 26.95 -10.44
CA THR A 61 47.59 26.33 -9.12
C THR A 61 46.52 27.04 -8.28
N LEU A 62 46.51 28.37 -8.25
CA LEU A 62 45.46 29.14 -7.56
C LEU A 62 44.08 28.85 -8.14
N LYS A 63 43.95 28.82 -9.47
CA LYS A 63 42.70 28.49 -10.17
C LYS A 63 42.17 27.13 -9.74
N ASN A 64 42.99 26.09 -9.87
CA ASN A 64 42.58 24.72 -9.54
C ASN A 64 42.22 24.60 -8.05
N THR A 65 43.01 25.22 -7.17
CA THR A 65 42.74 25.20 -5.72
C THR A 65 41.40 25.85 -5.38
N ALA A 66 41.09 27.01 -5.98
CA ALA A 66 39.81 27.68 -5.76
C ALA A 66 38.62 26.89 -6.35
N GLU A 67 38.77 26.31 -7.54
CA GLU A 67 37.74 25.47 -8.17
C GLU A 67 37.45 24.19 -7.36
N GLU A 68 38.50 23.48 -6.94
CA GLU A 68 38.39 22.28 -6.09
C GLU A 68 37.73 22.62 -4.75
N LYS A 69 38.11 23.74 -4.14
CA LYS A 69 37.54 24.16 -2.86
C LYS A 69 36.07 24.51 -2.96
N VAL A 70 35.68 25.26 -3.99
CA VAL A 70 34.27 25.61 -4.24
C VAL A 70 33.45 24.34 -4.45
N LYS A 71 33.94 23.42 -5.29
CA LYS A 71 33.27 22.16 -5.56
C LYS A 71 33.10 21.32 -4.28
N PHE A 72 34.15 21.17 -3.49
CA PHE A 72 34.12 20.42 -2.23
C PHE A 72 33.10 21.01 -1.23
N LEU A 73 33.11 22.33 -1.05
CA LEU A 73 32.18 23.00 -0.14
C LEU A 73 30.74 22.95 -0.65
N GLN A 74 30.53 23.06 -1.96
CA GLN A 74 29.20 22.92 -2.57
C GLN A 74 28.61 21.54 -2.33
N GLU A 75 29.36 20.47 -2.62
CA GLU A 75 28.94 19.08 -2.38
C GLU A 75 28.65 18.82 -0.89
N SER A 76 29.47 19.38 0.01
CA SER A 76 29.25 19.26 1.45
C SER A 76 28.02 20.02 1.96
N LEU A 77 27.64 21.14 1.32
CA LEU A 77 26.46 21.91 1.69
C LEU A 77 25.18 21.27 1.15
N GLU A 78 25.20 20.75 -0.08
CA GLU A 78 24.06 20.06 -0.69
C GLU A 78 23.72 18.78 0.07
N SER A 79 24.72 17.98 0.46
CA SER A 79 24.51 16.75 1.25
C SER A 79 23.98 17.00 2.68
N LYS A 80 24.22 18.18 3.26
CA LYS A 80 23.69 18.56 4.59
C LYS A 80 22.20 18.94 4.56
N GLU A 81 21.66 19.37 3.42
CA GLU A 81 20.25 19.79 3.33
C GLU A 81 19.27 18.62 3.22
N GLU A 82 19.65 17.48 2.64
CA GLU A 82 18.71 16.39 2.33
C GLU A 82 18.22 15.57 3.55
N THR A 83 18.84 15.68 4.73
CA THR A 83 18.63 14.68 5.79
C THR A 83 17.92 15.17 7.06
N LYS A 84 17.58 16.47 7.18
CA LYS A 84 16.88 16.98 8.36
C LYS A 84 15.37 17.14 8.13
N GLY A 85 14.64 16.02 8.24
CA GLY A 85 13.33 16.05 8.88
C GLY A 85 12.07 15.97 8.01
N ILE A 86 12.12 15.37 6.82
CA ILE A 86 10.90 15.28 5.97
C ILE A 86 9.84 14.34 6.56
N TYR A 87 10.23 13.26 7.25
CA TYR A 87 9.30 12.15 7.50
C TYR A 87 8.79 11.99 8.94
N GLY A 88 9.21 12.84 9.89
CA GLY A 88 8.76 12.71 11.28
C GLY A 88 8.95 11.28 11.84
N ASP A 89 8.00 10.81 12.66
CA ASP A 89 7.95 9.41 13.12
C ASP A 89 7.16 8.54 12.13
N LEU A 90 7.87 7.67 11.40
CA LEU A 90 7.31 6.74 10.42
C LEU A 90 6.44 5.64 11.05
N THR A 91 6.52 5.44 12.37
CA THR A 91 5.66 4.47 13.07
C THR A 91 4.32 5.07 13.48
N ARG A 92 4.14 6.38 13.32
CA ARG A 92 2.90 7.05 13.67
C ARG A 92 1.76 6.50 12.82
N PRO A 93 0.63 6.08 13.44
CA PRO A 93 -0.53 5.63 12.69
C PRO A 93 -0.99 6.75 11.74
N GLY A 94 -1.23 6.37 10.49
CA GLY A 94 -1.89 7.24 9.51
C GLY A 94 -3.36 7.48 9.87
N GLU A 95 -4.04 8.27 9.05
CA GLU A 95 -5.48 8.43 9.21
C GLU A 95 -6.20 7.09 9.04
N PRO A 96 -7.10 6.71 9.97
CA PRO A 96 -7.75 5.42 9.92
C PRO A 96 -8.71 5.35 8.73
N LEU A 97 -8.48 4.39 7.84
CA LEU A 97 -9.44 3.99 6.82
C LEU A 97 -10.34 2.90 7.40
N SER A 98 -11.64 3.12 7.42
CA SER A 98 -12.60 2.10 7.87
C SER A 98 -12.72 0.99 6.83
N ILE A 99 -12.20 -0.19 7.16
CA ILE A 99 -12.39 -1.40 6.36
C ILE A 99 -13.57 -2.17 6.92
N GLY A 100 -14.52 -2.55 6.06
CA GLY A 100 -15.64 -3.39 6.45
C GLY A 100 -15.20 -4.81 6.84
N SER A 101 -16.05 -5.52 7.57
CA SER A 101 -15.81 -6.92 7.96
C SER A 101 -16.89 -7.85 7.39
N ARG A 102 -16.53 -9.09 7.10
CA ARG A 102 -17.50 -10.13 6.70
C ARG A 102 -18.20 -10.69 7.94
N HIS A 103 -19.48 -11.02 7.80
CA HIS A 103 -20.24 -11.67 8.86
C HIS A 103 -19.63 -13.06 9.17
N PRO A 104 -19.50 -13.47 10.46
CA PRO A 104 -18.92 -14.76 10.83
C PRO A 104 -19.57 -15.97 10.16
N ILE A 105 -20.91 -15.98 10.04
CA ILE A 105 -21.64 -17.04 9.32
C ILE A 105 -21.20 -17.14 7.86
N SER A 106 -20.93 -16.01 7.20
CA SER A 106 -20.44 -16.02 5.80
C SER A 106 -19.03 -16.57 5.70
N LEU A 107 -18.17 -16.31 6.69
CA LEU A 107 -16.82 -16.87 6.73
C LEU A 107 -16.87 -18.39 6.86
N VAL A 108 -17.64 -18.91 7.82
CA VAL A 108 -17.79 -20.35 8.04
C VAL A 108 -18.48 -21.03 6.85
N LYS A 109 -19.53 -20.41 6.30
CA LYS A 109 -20.21 -20.91 5.09
C LYS A 109 -19.22 -21.07 3.94
N ASN A 110 -18.41 -20.06 3.68
CA ASN A 110 -17.43 -20.11 2.60
C ASN A 110 -16.35 -21.16 2.86
N GLN A 111 -15.86 -21.29 4.10
CA GLN A 111 -14.91 -22.34 4.46
C GLN A 111 -15.47 -23.74 4.18
N ILE A 112 -16.74 -23.99 4.53
CA ILE A 112 -17.40 -25.28 4.23
C ILE A 112 -17.50 -25.49 2.71
N ILE A 113 -17.94 -24.47 1.97
CA ILE A 113 -18.03 -24.54 0.50
C ILE A 113 -16.66 -24.84 -0.12
N ASP A 114 -15.61 -24.15 0.32
CA ASP A 114 -14.26 -24.33 -0.18
C ASP A 114 -13.79 -25.79 0.00
N ILE A 115 -13.97 -26.36 1.20
CA ILE A 115 -13.63 -27.77 1.49
C ILE A 115 -14.32 -28.72 0.50
N PHE A 116 -15.64 -28.62 0.35
CA PHE A 116 -16.42 -29.55 -0.49
C PHE A 116 -16.16 -29.34 -1.99
N SER A 117 -15.89 -28.12 -2.42
CA SER A 117 -15.53 -27.82 -3.81
C SER A 117 -14.26 -28.56 -4.24
N THR A 118 -13.27 -28.70 -3.35
CA THR A 118 -12.01 -29.42 -3.64
C THR A 118 -12.21 -30.93 -3.88
N ILE A 119 -13.32 -31.50 -3.40
CA ILE A 119 -13.67 -32.92 -3.52
C ILE A 119 -14.70 -33.14 -4.66
N GLY A 120 -15.05 -32.08 -5.40
CA GLY A 120 -15.92 -32.14 -6.58
C GLY A 120 -17.42 -32.11 -6.27
N PHE A 121 -17.81 -31.47 -5.16
CA PHE A 121 -19.21 -31.12 -4.90
C PHE A 121 -19.53 -29.74 -5.50
N ASN A 122 -20.72 -29.62 -6.10
CA ASN A 122 -21.26 -28.35 -6.55
C ASN A 122 -22.09 -27.68 -5.44
N VAL A 123 -22.39 -26.39 -5.59
CA VAL A 123 -23.31 -25.67 -4.71
C VAL A 123 -24.66 -25.55 -5.40
N SER A 124 -25.72 -25.97 -4.73
CA SER A 124 -27.11 -25.77 -5.18
C SER A 124 -27.85 -24.82 -4.26
N GLU A 125 -28.60 -23.90 -4.84
CA GLU A 125 -29.43 -22.94 -4.12
C GLU A 125 -30.90 -23.10 -4.54
N GLY A 126 -31.81 -22.67 -3.69
CA GLY A 126 -33.24 -22.72 -3.94
C GLY A 126 -34.00 -21.75 -3.04
N PRO A 127 -35.32 -21.62 -3.26
CA PRO A 127 -36.13 -20.61 -2.59
C PRO A 127 -36.21 -20.84 -1.08
N GLU A 128 -36.42 -19.75 -0.33
CA GLU A 128 -36.63 -19.79 1.13
C GLU A 128 -38.10 -20.06 1.50
N ILE A 129 -39.02 -19.73 0.59
CA ILE A 129 -40.45 -20.07 0.67
C ILE A 129 -40.67 -21.32 -0.16
N GLU A 130 -41.27 -22.34 0.44
CA GLU A 130 -41.49 -23.66 -0.17
C GLU A 130 -42.95 -24.09 -0.03
N ASP A 131 -43.34 -25.04 -0.89
CA ASP A 131 -44.58 -25.78 -0.76
C ASP A 131 -44.39 -27.02 0.15
N ASP A 132 -45.50 -27.63 0.57
CA ASP A 132 -45.46 -28.86 1.38
C ASP A 132 -44.74 -30.03 0.70
N TRP A 133 -44.86 -30.15 -0.63
CA TRP A 133 -44.25 -31.25 -1.37
C TRP A 133 -42.74 -31.26 -1.22
N HIS A 134 -42.08 -30.14 -1.50
CA HIS A 134 -40.63 -30.04 -1.49
C HIS A 134 -40.06 -29.97 -0.05
N ASN A 135 -40.78 -29.35 0.88
CA ASN A 135 -40.31 -29.25 2.27
C ASN A 135 -40.59 -30.52 3.09
N PHE A 136 -41.62 -31.31 2.77
CA PHE A 136 -42.00 -32.46 3.59
C PHE A 136 -42.29 -33.74 2.81
N THR A 137 -43.28 -33.74 1.91
CA THR A 137 -43.80 -34.98 1.30
C THR A 137 -42.72 -35.75 0.54
N ALA A 138 -41.91 -35.07 -0.27
CA ALA A 138 -40.81 -35.67 -1.04
C ALA A 138 -39.69 -36.24 -0.15
N LEU A 139 -39.63 -35.83 1.12
CA LEU A 139 -38.67 -36.31 2.13
C LEU A 139 -39.25 -37.44 2.99
N ASN A 140 -40.36 -38.04 2.56
CA ASN A 140 -41.04 -39.13 3.25
C ASN A 140 -41.55 -38.73 4.65
N LEU A 141 -41.93 -37.46 4.82
CA LEU A 141 -42.59 -36.96 6.03
C LEU A 141 -44.10 -36.92 5.73
N PRO A 142 -44.97 -37.78 6.27
CA PRO A 142 -46.41 -37.74 5.99
C PRO A 142 -47.13 -36.57 6.68
N GLU A 143 -48.37 -36.26 6.29
CA GLU A 143 -49.17 -35.13 6.81
C GLU A 143 -49.30 -35.09 8.34
N TYR A 144 -49.40 -36.25 8.98
CA TYR A 144 -49.51 -36.40 10.44
C TYR A 144 -48.14 -36.42 11.15
N HIS A 145 -47.05 -36.12 10.45
CA HIS A 145 -45.71 -36.10 11.05
C HIS A 145 -45.55 -34.88 11.98
N PRO A 146 -45.05 -35.03 13.22
CA PRO A 146 -44.89 -33.91 14.15
C PRO A 146 -44.10 -32.72 13.60
N ALA A 147 -43.10 -32.97 12.75
CA ALA A 147 -42.33 -31.90 12.09
C ALA A 147 -43.15 -30.97 11.16
N ARG A 148 -44.40 -31.32 10.83
CA ARG A 148 -45.33 -30.48 10.06
C ARG A 148 -46.23 -29.62 10.97
N ASP A 149 -46.14 -29.77 12.29
CA ASP A 149 -46.97 -29.03 13.23
C ASP A 149 -46.72 -27.51 13.10
N MET A 150 -47.79 -26.72 13.17
CA MET A 150 -47.74 -25.26 13.17
C MET A 150 -46.94 -24.70 14.35
N GLN A 151 -46.76 -25.48 15.41
CA GLN A 151 -45.92 -25.08 16.53
C GLN A 151 -44.45 -24.93 16.13
N ASP A 152 -43.96 -25.72 15.16
CA ASP A 152 -42.54 -25.75 14.78
C ASP A 152 -42.25 -25.07 13.43
N THR A 153 -43.27 -24.91 12.57
CA THR A 153 -43.13 -24.44 11.19
C THR A 153 -43.87 -23.13 10.94
N PHE A 154 -43.22 -22.19 10.25
CA PHE A 154 -43.86 -20.94 9.83
C PHE A 154 -44.64 -21.11 8.53
N PHE A 155 -45.96 -21.28 8.65
CA PHE A 155 -46.88 -21.26 7.51
C PHE A 155 -47.24 -19.83 7.12
N ILE A 156 -47.14 -19.53 5.82
CA ILE A 156 -47.60 -18.28 5.19
C ILE A 156 -49.07 -18.45 4.77
N GLN A 157 -49.42 -19.63 4.27
CA GLN A 157 -50.76 -20.02 3.84
C GLN A 157 -50.94 -21.52 4.10
N THR A 158 -52.16 -21.94 4.43
CA THR A 158 -52.46 -23.34 4.81
C THR A 158 -53.37 -24.08 3.82
N ASN A 159 -53.66 -23.48 2.66
CA ASN A 159 -54.41 -24.11 1.56
C ASN A 159 -54.28 -23.31 0.25
N PRO A 160 -53.43 -23.75 -0.72
CA PRO A 160 -52.41 -24.78 -0.53
C PRO A 160 -51.38 -24.36 0.53
N ASP A 161 -50.73 -25.34 1.16
CA ASP A 161 -49.70 -25.09 2.15
C ASP A 161 -48.47 -24.43 1.51
N VAL A 162 -48.14 -23.24 2.01
CA VAL A 162 -46.95 -22.46 1.66
C VAL A 162 -46.29 -22.02 2.95
N LEU A 163 -45.00 -22.31 3.10
CA LEU A 163 -44.27 -22.12 4.35
C LEU A 163 -42.84 -21.62 4.12
N LEU A 164 -42.21 -21.12 5.18
CA LEU A 164 -40.78 -20.87 5.20
C LEU A 164 -40.05 -22.18 5.45
N ARG A 165 -39.09 -22.55 4.59
CA ARG A 165 -38.41 -23.85 4.67
C ARG A 165 -37.74 -24.09 6.03
N THR A 166 -37.91 -25.29 6.57
CA THR A 166 -37.35 -25.69 7.88
C THR A 166 -35.93 -26.24 7.79
N HIS A 167 -35.52 -26.62 6.57
CA HIS A 167 -34.20 -27.14 6.21
C HIS A 167 -33.94 -26.93 4.71
N THR A 168 -32.70 -27.07 4.25
CA THR A 168 -32.35 -26.93 2.83
C THR A 168 -32.51 -28.22 2.00
N SER A 169 -33.12 -29.26 2.56
CA SER A 169 -33.43 -30.51 1.86
C SER A 169 -34.39 -30.31 0.67
N SER A 170 -35.24 -29.27 0.71
CA SER A 170 -36.10 -28.91 -0.43
C SER A 170 -35.30 -28.62 -1.70
N VAL A 171 -34.13 -27.97 -1.56
CA VAL A 171 -33.21 -27.71 -2.67
C VAL A 171 -32.66 -29.01 -3.24
N GLN A 172 -32.43 -30.02 -2.40
CA GLN A 172 -31.92 -31.33 -2.84
C GLN A 172 -32.98 -32.06 -3.68
N VAL A 173 -34.25 -32.04 -3.25
CA VAL A 173 -35.38 -32.59 -4.02
C VAL A 173 -35.46 -31.92 -5.40
N ARG A 174 -35.51 -30.58 -5.43
CA ARG A 174 -35.55 -29.81 -6.69
C ARG A 174 -34.35 -30.11 -7.59
N TYR A 175 -33.15 -30.25 -7.00
CA TYR A 175 -31.96 -30.59 -7.78
C TYR A 175 -32.07 -31.98 -8.39
N MET A 176 -32.54 -32.98 -7.64
CA MET A 176 -32.72 -34.36 -8.12
C MET A 176 -33.84 -34.51 -9.15
N GLU A 177 -34.89 -33.68 -9.10
CA GLU A 177 -35.95 -33.67 -10.12
C GLU A 177 -35.44 -33.15 -11.47
N ASN A 178 -34.51 -32.19 -11.44
CA ASN A 178 -34.00 -31.51 -12.63
C ASN A 178 -32.66 -32.08 -13.16
N ASN A 179 -32.01 -32.97 -12.41
CA ASN A 179 -30.69 -33.52 -12.76
C ASN A 179 -30.66 -35.03 -12.60
N LYS A 180 -29.90 -35.71 -13.46
CA LYS A 180 -29.70 -37.16 -13.38
C LYS A 180 -28.43 -37.51 -12.60
N PRO A 181 -28.37 -38.67 -11.91
CA PRO A 181 -27.14 -39.19 -11.32
C PRO A 181 -25.99 -39.30 -12.33
N PRO A 182 -24.73 -39.16 -11.89
CA PRO A 182 -24.29 -38.95 -10.50
C PRO A 182 -24.49 -37.51 -10.00
N ILE A 183 -24.95 -37.36 -8.75
CA ILE A 183 -25.20 -36.06 -8.10
C ILE A 183 -24.25 -35.90 -6.90
N ARG A 184 -23.54 -34.77 -6.85
CA ARG A 184 -22.70 -34.34 -5.72
C ARG A 184 -22.92 -32.85 -5.50
N THR A 185 -23.76 -32.51 -4.53
CA THR A 185 -24.10 -31.10 -4.25
C THR A 185 -24.19 -30.83 -2.76
N ILE A 186 -23.89 -29.59 -2.36
CA ILE A 186 -24.17 -29.04 -1.04
C ILE A 186 -25.15 -27.87 -1.19
N SER A 187 -26.07 -27.73 -0.23
CA SER A 187 -27.12 -26.70 -0.29
C SER A 187 -27.08 -25.80 0.95
N PRO A 188 -26.13 -24.86 1.04
CA PRO A 188 -26.10 -23.87 2.12
C PRO A 188 -27.25 -22.87 1.94
N GLY A 189 -27.93 -22.50 3.04
CA GLY A 189 -29.04 -21.56 2.95
C GLY A 189 -29.65 -21.25 4.30
N ARG A 190 -30.46 -20.19 4.35
CA ARG A 190 -31.24 -19.82 5.54
C ARG A 190 -32.42 -20.76 5.71
N VAL A 191 -32.75 -21.04 6.97
CA VAL A 191 -33.87 -21.89 7.37
C VAL A 191 -34.61 -21.23 8.52
N PHE A 192 -35.86 -21.60 8.72
CA PHE A 192 -36.76 -20.94 9.66
C PHE A 192 -37.46 -21.98 10.51
N ARG A 193 -37.47 -21.77 11.83
CA ARG A 193 -38.18 -22.63 12.78
C ARG A 193 -38.85 -21.77 13.83
N ASN A 194 -40.07 -22.13 14.18
CA ASN A 194 -40.85 -21.43 15.20
C ASN A 194 -40.45 -21.94 16.59
N GLU A 195 -39.23 -21.59 17.02
CA GLU A 195 -38.70 -21.98 18.33
C GLU A 195 -38.53 -20.74 19.22
N ALA A 196 -38.71 -20.93 20.54
CA ALA A 196 -38.42 -19.86 21.49
C ALA A 196 -36.94 -19.49 21.42
N VAL A 197 -36.64 -18.22 21.14
CA VAL A 197 -35.27 -17.72 21.06
C VAL A 197 -34.66 -17.72 22.47
N SER A 198 -33.74 -18.65 22.72
CA SER A 198 -32.99 -18.77 23.98
C SER A 198 -31.51 -18.94 23.68
N ALA A 199 -30.65 -18.72 24.68
CA ALA A 199 -29.20 -18.96 24.54
C ALA A 199 -28.83 -20.43 24.24
N ARG A 200 -29.80 -21.36 24.29
CA ARG A 200 -29.63 -22.77 23.94
C ARG A 200 -30.30 -23.14 22.62
N SER A 201 -31.02 -22.21 22.01
CA SER A 201 -31.66 -22.38 20.70
C SER A 201 -30.60 -22.10 19.62
N HIS A 202 -29.68 -23.05 19.46
CA HIS A 202 -28.62 -23.06 18.43
C HIS A 202 -28.89 -24.18 17.43
#